data_AF-A0A7G9RG75-F1
#
_entry.id   AF-A0A7G9RG75-F1
#
_cell.length_a   1.000
_cell.length_b   1.000
_cell.length_c   1.000
_cell.angle_alpha   90.00
_cell.angle_beta   90.00
_cell.angle_gamma   90.00
#
_symmetry.space_group_name_H-M   'P 1'
#
loop_
_entity.id
_entity.type
_entity.pdbx_description
1 polymer ?
#
loop_
_entity_poly.entity_id
_entity_poly.type
_entity_poly.pdbx_seq_one_letter_code
_entity_poly.pdbx_strand_id
1 'polypeptide(L)'
;MYYRAIAAAVVKAGLPVGTSSHDLRHHYVSVLLDAGESVVTVAERIGDTPAMVLAVYGHMMPNTEDRTRRAVDYAWTKASRSLVTQ
;
A
#
# COMPACT_ATOMS: atom_id res chain seq x y z
N MET A 1 1.20 3.96 30.29
CA MET A 1 0.56 2.64 30.45
C MET A 1 0.58 1.82 29.15
N TYR A 2 0.24 2.41 27.98
CA TYR A 2 0.25 1.76 26.66
C TYR A 2 1.62 1.18 26.24
N TYR A 3 2.72 1.89 26.52
CA TYR A 3 4.08 1.48 26.11
C TYR A 3 4.58 0.18 26.77
N ARG A 4 4.14 -0.14 28.00
CA ARG A 4 4.62 -1.32 28.74
C ARG A 4 4.04 -2.63 28.19
N ALA A 5 2.82 -2.60 27.67
CA ALA A 5 2.18 -3.78 27.08
C ALA A 5 2.85 -4.18 25.77
N ILE A 6 3.17 -3.20 24.91
CA ILE A 6 3.91 -3.45 23.66
C ILE A 6 5.32 -3.95 23.96
N ALA A 7 6.02 -3.35 24.93
CA ALA A 7 7.38 -3.80 25.27
C ALA A 7 7.44 -5.28 25.67
N ALA A 8 6.49 -5.76 26.48
CA ALA A 8 6.43 -7.17 26.85
C ALA A 8 6.10 -8.07 25.63
N ALA A 9 5.19 -7.63 24.77
CA ALA A 9 4.84 -8.35 23.55
C ALA A 9 6.01 -8.42 22.55
N VAL A 10 6.78 -7.35 22.40
CA VAL A 10 7.99 -7.28 21.55
C VAL A 10 9.01 -8.32 21.97
N VAL A 11 9.30 -8.41 23.27
CA VAL A 11 10.22 -9.43 23.81
C VAL A 11 9.68 -10.84 23.54
N LYS A 12 8.40 -11.08 23.82
CA LYS A 12 7.78 -12.39 23.62
C LYS A 12 7.75 -12.82 22.15
N ALA A 13 7.57 -11.87 21.23
CA ALA A 13 7.55 -12.11 19.79
C ALA A 13 8.95 -12.18 19.16
N GLY A 14 10.02 -11.91 19.92
CA GLY A 14 11.39 -11.88 19.41
C GLY A 14 11.65 -10.72 18.44
N LEU A 15 10.89 -9.63 18.54
CA LEU A 15 11.08 -8.44 17.73
C LEU A 15 12.22 -7.56 18.28
N PRO A 16 12.83 -6.69 17.44
CA PRO A 16 13.86 -5.76 17.89
C PRO A 16 13.42 -4.93 19.10
N VAL A 17 14.32 -4.77 20.07
CA VAL A 17 14.04 -3.96 21.26
C VAL A 17 13.78 -2.52 20.83
N GLY A 18 12.68 -1.96 21.29
CA GLY A 18 12.24 -0.60 20.92
C GLY A 18 11.20 -0.57 19.81
N THR A 19 10.83 -1.70 19.19
CA THR A 19 9.70 -1.76 18.26
C THR A 19 8.44 -1.19 18.93
N SER A 20 7.84 -0.21 18.28
CA SER A 20 6.68 0.53 18.74
C SER A 20 5.44 0.19 17.90
N SER A 21 4.27 0.64 18.35
CA SER A 21 3.06 0.59 17.53
C SER A 21 3.19 1.39 16.22
N HIS A 22 4.05 2.41 16.20
CA HIS A 22 4.30 3.22 15.01
C HIS A 22 5.06 2.41 13.95
N ASP A 23 6.05 1.62 14.35
CA ASP A 23 6.80 0.75 13.43
C ASP A 23 5.90 -0.33 12.83
N LEU A 24 4.99 -0.89 13.64
CA LEU A 24 3.99 -1.85 13.16
C LEU A 24 3.00 -1.20 12.17
N ARG A 25 2.61 0.06 12.41
CA ARG A 25 1.78 0.83 11.47
C ARG A 25 2.51 1.04 10.15
N HIS A 26 3.78 1.42 10.18
CA HIS A 26 4.62 1.56 8.97
C HIS A 26 4.74 0.25 8.21
N HIS A 27 5.00 -0.86 8.92
CA HIS A 27 5.10 -2.17 8.30
C HIS A 27 3.77 -2.58 7.63
N TYR A 28 2.65 -2.40 8.32
CA TYR A 28 1.32 -2.68 7.77
C TYR A 28 1.02 -1.89 6.50
N VAL A 29 1.33 -0.59 6.47
CA VAL A 29 1.13 0.24 5.28
C VAL A 29 2.04 -0.22 4.13
N SER A 30 3.31 -0.51 4.42
CA SER A 30 4.28 -0.95 3.41
C SER A 30 3.84 -2.25 2.73
N VAL A 31 3.37 -3.23 3.51
CA VAL A 31 2.85 -4.51 2.98
C VAL A 31 1.64 -4.31 2.08
N LEU A 32 0.69 -3.44 2.46
CA LEU A 32 -0.49 -3.19 1.63
C LEU A 32 -0.13 -2.52 0.30
N LEU A 33 0.77 -1.53 0.33
CA LEU A 33 1.19 -0.84 -0.88
C LEU A 33 2.00 -1.73 -1.82
N ASP A 34 2.88 -2.59 -1.27
CA ASP A 34 3.62 -3.59 -2.04
C ASP A 34 2.70 -4.62 -2.71
N ALA A 35 1.62 -5.02 -2.01
CA ALA A 35 0.56 -5.86 -2.58
C ALA A 35 -0.29 -5.17 -3.66
N GLY A 36 -0.10 -3.87 -3.90
CA GLY A 36 -0.83 -3.08 -4.90
C GLY A 36 -2.18 -2.55 -4.43
N GLU A 37 -2.41 -2.47 -3.11
CA GLU A 37 -3.62 -1.90 -2.54
C GLU A 37 -3.76 -0.40 -2.86
N SER A 38 -5.00 0.09 -2.91
CA SER A 38 -5.28 1.50 -3.16
C SER A 38 -4.81 2.39 -2.02
N VAL A 39 -4.16 3.51 -2.35
CA VAL A 39 -3.76 4.56 -1.40
C VAL A 39 -4.96 5.05 -0.57
N VAL A 40 -6.15 5.14 -1.19
CA VAL A 40 -7.37 5.57 -0.49
C VAL A 40 -7.79 4.54 0.56
N THR A 41 -7.81 3.27 0.20
CA THR A 41 -8.15 2.17 1.10
C THR A 41 -7.13 2.03 2.24
N VAL A 42 -5.84 2.22 1.95
CA VAL A 42 -4.79 2.26 2.97
C VAL A 42 -5.03 3.41 3.94
N ALA A 43 -5.32 4.62 3.45
CA ALA A 43 -5.58 5.80 4.26
C ALA A 43 -6.78 5.59 5.20
N GLU A 44 -7.88 5.06 4.69
CA GLU A 44 -9.07 4.71 5.49
C GLU A 44 -8.74 3.70 6.59
N ARG A 45 -8.00 2.63 6.27
CA ARG A 45 -7.62 1.59 7.24
C ARG A 45 -6.79 2.11 8.40
N ILE A 46 -5.96 3.11 8.17
CA ILE A 46 -5.11 3.70 9.20
C ILE A 46 -5.71 4.96 9.83
N GLY A 47 -6.90 5.40 9.36
CA GLY A 47 -7.59 6.59 9.84
C GLY A 47 -6.83 7.88 9.50
N ASP A 48 -6.31 7.99 8.28
CA ASP A 48 -5.55 9.15 7.81
C ASP A 48 -6.01 9.57 6.40
N THR A 49 -5.27 10.49 5.77
CA THR A 49 -5.59 11.03 4.45
C THR A 49 -4.74 10.38 3.36
N PRO A 50 -5.28 10.23 2.13
CA PRO A 50 -4.48 9.77 0.99
C PRO A 50 -3.25 10.63 0.71
N ALA A 51 -3.34 11.95 0.96
CA ALA A 51 -2.23 12.87 0.82
C ALA A 51 -1.08 12.57 1.78
N MET A 52 -1.38 12.25 3.04
CA MET A 52 -0.38 11.80 4.02
C MET A 52 0.28 10.50 3.55
N VAL A 53 -0.52 9.52 3.11
CA VAL A 53 0.02 8.23 2.64
C VAL A 53 0.97 8.42 1.45
N LEU A 54 0.62 9.26 0.48
CA LEU A 54 1.52 9.57 -0.64
C LEU A 54 2.80 10.30 -0.18
N ALA A 55 2.67 11.26 0.73
CA ALA A 55 3.82 12.02 1.23
C ALA A 55 4.84 11.13 1.95
N VAL A 56 4.38 10.15 2.73
CA VAL A 56 5.24 9.28 3.52
C VAL A 56 5.72 8.06 2.72
N TYR A 57 4.84 7.42 1.95
CA TYR A 57 5.08 6.11 1.36
C TYR A 57 5.16 6.12 -0.17
N GLY A 58 4.96 7.26 -0.83
CA GLY A 58 4.94 7.34 -2.31
C GLY A 58 6.22 6.87 -2.98
N HIS A 59 7.35 6.91 -2.27
CA HIS A 59 8.64 6.42 -2.74
C HIS A 59 8.70 4.90 -2.95
N MET A 60 7.80 4.13 -2.33
CA MET A 60 7.71 2.68 -2.55
C MET A 60 6.92 2.30 -3.80
N MET A 61 6.17 3.24 -4.41
CA MET A 61 5.36 2.91 -5.57
C MET A 61 6.25 2.67 -6.79
N PRO A 62 6.15 1.50 -7.45
CA PRO A 62 6.98 1.19 -8.61
C PRO A 62 6.69 2.17 -9.74
N ASN A 63 7.71 2.50 -10.55
CA ASN A 63 7.49 3.23 -11.80
C ASN A 63 6.57 2.40 -12.69
N THR A 64 5.36 2.89 -12.94
CA THR A 64 4.28 2.15 -13.61
C THR A 64 4.04 2.61 -15.04
N GLU A 65 4.91 3.45 -15.61
CA GLU A 65 4.72 4.01 -16.97
C GLU A 65 4.40 2.94 -18.02
N ASP A 66 5.19 1.86 -18.07
CA ASP A 66 4.97 0.74 -19.00
C ASP A 66 3.67 -0.02 -18.71
N ARG A 67 3.30 -0.17 -17.44
CA ARG A 67 2.04 -0.82 -17.03
C ARG A 67 0.84 0.03 -17.45
N THR A 68 0.94 1.35 -17.28
CA THR A 68 -0.07 2.32 -17.68
C THR A 68 -0.28 2.29 -19.18
N ARG A 69 0.81 2.33 -19.98
CA ARG A 69 0.73 2.21 -21.43
C ARG A 69 0.02 0.92 -21.86
N ARG A 70 0.47 -0.23 -21.34
CA ARG A 70 -0.13 -1.54 -21.68
C ARG A 70 -1.61 -1.63 -21.31
N ALA A 71 -2.03 -1.04 -20.19
CA ALA A 71 -3.42 -1.04 -19.76
C ALA A 71 -4.31 -0.28 -20.75
N VAL A 72 -3.84 0.86 -21.25
CA VAL A 72 -4.55 1.67 -22.25
C VAL A 72 -4.58 0.95 -23.61
N ASP A 73 -3.44 0.42 -24.07
CA ASP A 73 -3.35 -0.35 -25.33
C ASP A 73 -4.31 -1.54 -25.34
N TYR A 74 -4.39 -2.24 -24.21
CA TYR A 74 -5.32 -3.37 -24.04
C TYR A 74 -6.78 -2.93 -24.12
N ALA A 75 -7.15 -1.81 -23.47
CA ALA A 75 -8.51 -1.29 -23.49
C ALA A 75 -8.96 -0.93 -24.91
N TRP A 76 -8.09 -0.28 -25.70
CA TRP A 76 -8.40 0.07 -27.09
C TRP A 76 -8.46 -1.15 -28.01
N THR A 77 -7.57 -2.13 -27.83
CA THR A 77 -7.59 -3.37 -28.62
C THR A 77 -8.84 -4.20 -28.34
N LYS A 78 -9.32 -4.21 -27.08
CA LYS A 78 -10.58 -4.86 -26.72
C LYS A 78 -11.79 -4.16 -27.37
N ALA A 79 -11.81 -2.83 -27.35
CA ALA A 79 -12.89 -2.03 -27.94
C ALA A 79 -12.97 -2.18 -29.47
N SER A 80 -11.83 -2.24 -30.17
CA SER A 80 -11.81 -2.44 -31.62
C SER A 80 -12.32 -3.83 -32.03
N ARG A 81 -12.01 -4.87 -31.25
CA ARG A 81 -12.54 -6.23 -31.48
C ARG A 81 -14.06 -6.33 -31.32
N SER A 82 -14.67 -5.58 -30.41
CA SER A 82 -16.14 -5.60 -30.24
C SER A 82 -16.87 -4.87 -31.36
N LEU A 83 -16.24 -3.89 -32.00
CA LEU A 83 -16.84 -3.11 -33.10
C LEU A 83 -16.79 -3.83 -34.46
N VAL A 84 -15.90 -4.81 -34.63
CA VAL A 84 -15.74 -5.56 -35.89
C VAL A 84 -16.63 -6.82 -35.96
N THR A 85 -17.25 -7.22 -34.84
CA THR A 85 -18.06 -8.45 -34.74
C THR A 85 -19.58 -8.17 -34.68
N GLN A 86 -20.03 -7.01 -35.17
CA GLN A 86 -21.46 -6.68 -35.34
C GLN A 86 -21.81 -6.51 -36.81
#